data_AF-A0A813D4L6-F1
#
_entry.id   AF-A0A813D4L6-F1
#
_cell.length_a   1.000
_cell.length_b   1.000
_cell.length_c   1.000
_cell.angle_alpha   90.00
_cell.angle_beta   90.00
_cell.angle_gamma   90.00
#
_symmetry.space_group_name_H-M   'P 1'
#
loop_
_entity.id
_entity.type
_entity.pdbx_description
1 polymer ?
#
loop_
_entity_poly.entity_id
_entity_poly.type
_entity_poly.pdbx_seq_one_letter_code
_entity_poly.pdbx_strand_id
1 'polypeptide(L)'
;DELQTGGLGIELALSVSPELPYRQSALEATVTVFPLRTRADFEAALRVTAPKGYEWYFSDQGFLFRAGAVPGATADLPGGVPSRRGNVLTWTSAPHLGRHTYGFS
;
A
#
# COMPACT_ATOMS: atom_id res chain seq x y z
N ASP A 1 22.02 -20.80 21.82
CA ASP A 1 21.90 -19.35 21.96
C ASP A 1 21.73 -18.79 20.55
N GLU A 2 20.47 -18.68 20.11
CA GLU A 2 20.13 -18.17 18.79
C GLU A 2 18.81 -17.42 18.95
N LEU A 3 18.91 -16.09 18.98
CA LEU A 3 17.77 -15.20 19.09
C LEU A 3 16.91 -15.35 17.84
N GLN A 4 15.83 -16.15 17.94
CA GLN A 4 14.71 -16.07 17.02
C GLN A 4 14.10 -14.67 17.16
N THR A 5 14.50 -13.75 16.28
CA THR A 5 13.66 -12.59 15.96
C THR A 5 12.39 -13.13 15.31
N GLY A 6 11.35 -13.34 16.13
CA GLY A 6 9.98 -13.61 15.69
C GLY A 6 9.44 -12.39 14.94
N GLY A 7 9.92 -12.17 13.73
CA GLY A 7 9.50 -11.09 12.87
C GLY A 7 8.16 -11.43 12.23
N LEU A 8 7.18 -10.54 12.39
CA LEU A 8 5.98 -10.48 11.55
C LEU A 8 6.46 -10.30 10.11
N GLY A 9 6.76 -11.38 9.40
CA GLY A 9 7.27 -11.30 8.03
C GLY A 9 6.25 -10.57 7.16
N ILE A 10 6.58 -9.37 6.73
CA ILE A 10 5.80 -8.59 5.77
C ILE A 10 6.51 -8.68 4.42
N GLU A 11 5.78 -9.08 3.39
CA GLU A 11 6.21 -9.01 2.01
C GLU A 11 5.53 -7.81 1.36
N LEU A 12 6.33 -6.97 0.68
CA LEU A 12 5.87 -5.77 -0.01
C LEU A 12 6.71 -5.51 -1.26
N ALA A 13 6.07 -5.23 -2.38
CA ALA A 13 6.70 -4.63 -3.55
C ALA A 13 5.93 -3.40 -4.04
N LEU A 14 6.65 -2.54 -4.76
CA LEU A 14 6.20 -1.23 -5.24
C LEU A 14 6.51 -1.11 -6.73
N SER A 15 5.53 -0.68 -7.51
CA SER A 15 5.68 -0.29 -8.91
C SER A 15 5.20 1.14 -9.09
N VAL A 16 5.91 1.92 -9.91
CA VAL A 16 5.59 3.32 -10.20
C VAL A 16 5.59 3.51 -11.70
N SER A 17 4.55 4.13 -12.25
CA SER A 17 4.44 4.39 -13.69
C SER A 17 3.79 5.76 -13.96
N PRO A 18 4.37 6.60 -14.84
CA PRO A 18 5.61 6.38 -15.56
C PRO A 18 6.85 6.50 -14.65
N GLU A 19 7.94 5.80 -14.97
CA GLU A 19 9.20 5.80 -14.21
C GLU A 19 10.04 7.09 -14.39
N LEU A 20 9.45 8.13 -14.98
CA LEU A 20 10.14 9.40 -15.21
C LEU A 20 10.36 10.13 -13.88
N PRO A 21 11.50 10.83 -13.71
CA PRO A 21 11.71 11.67 -12.54
C PRO A 21 10.64 12.75 -12.49
N TYR A 22 9.70 12.64 -11.55
CA TYR A 22 8.60 13.59 -11.42
C TYR A 22 9.07 15.05 -11.31
N ARG A 23 10.22 15.30 -10.65
CA ARG A 23 10.83 16.64 -10.58
C ARG A 23 11.20 17.24 -11.95
N GLN A 24 11.28 16.42 -12.99
CA GLN A 24 11.62 16.83 -14.35
C GLN A 24 10.41 16.85 -15.28
N SER A 25 9.40 16.01 -15.01
CA SER A 25 8.25 15.84 -15.91
C SER A 25 7.00 16.62 -15.48
N ALA A 26 6.83 16.91 -14.18
CA ALA A 26 5.59 17.42 -13.60
C ALA A 26 4.35 16.57 -13.99
N LEU A 27 4.56 15.30 -14.32
CA LEU A 27 3.51 14.36 -14.70
C LEU A 27 3.03 13.57 -13.49
N GLU A 28 1.74 13.29 -13.42
CA GLU A 28 1.19 12.35 -12.44
C GLU A 28 1.82 10.95 -12.64
N ALA A 29 2.07 10.27 -11.53
CA ALA A 29 2.54 8.90 -11.52
C ALA A 29 1.55 8.03 -10.73
N THR A 30 1.19 6.91 -11.33
CA THR A 30 0.46 5.82 -10.67
C THR A 30 1.43 5.02 -9.82
N VAL A 31 1.02 4.73 -8.59
CA VAL A 31 1.79 3.95 -7.63
C VAL A 31 0.99 2.70 -7.29
N THR A 32 1.49 1.54 -7.69
CA THR A 32 0.89 0.25 -7.32
C THR A 32 1.72 -0.41 -6.24
N VAL A 33 1.08 -0.79 -5.15
CA VAL A 33 1.69 -1.51 -4.03
C VAL A 33 1.12 -2.91 -4.00
N PHE A 34 1.95 -3.89 -4.34
CA PHE A 34 1.59 -5.30 -4.42
C PHE A 34 2.84 -6.18 -4.55
N PRO A 35 2.87 -7.40 -3.97
CA PRO A 35 1.90 -7.95 -3.04
C PRO A 35 2.11 -7.35 -1.64
N LEU A 36 1.05 -7.01 -0.92
CA LEU A 36 1.10 -6.76 0.52
C LEU A 36 0.64 -8.02 1.25
N ARG A 37 1.56 -8.70 1.94
CA ARG A 37 1.28 -9.97 2.63
C ARG A 37 1.90 -10.00 4.02
N THR A 38 1.27 -10.77 4.89
CA THR A 38 1.71 -11.03 6.25
C THR A 38 1.78 -12.53 6.47
N ARG A 39 2.69 -12.99 7.35
CA ARG A 39 2.78 -14.42 7.69
C ARG A 39 1.77 -14.88 8.75
N ALA A 40 1.11 -13.94 9.41
CA ALA A 40 0.16 -14.18 10.48
C ALA A 40 -0.95 -13.14 10.45
N ASP A 41 -2.07 -13.48 11.09
CA ASP A 41 -3.17 -12.55 11.30
C ASP A 41 -2.76 -11.52 12.35
N PHE A 42 -2.86 -10.23 12.04
CA PHE A 42 -2.63 -9.16 13.00
C PHE A 42 -3.44 -7.91 12.69
N GLU A 43 -3.63 -7.07 13.70
CA GLU A 43 -4.26 -5.77 13.55
C GLU A 43 -3.18 -4.68 13.49
N ALA A 44 -3.17 -3.89 12.42
CA ALA A 44 -2.20 -2.80 12.28
C ALA A 44 -2.71 -1.66 11.42
N ALA A 45 -2.14 -0.48 11.67
CA ALA A 45 -2.24 0.66 10.79
C ALA A 45 -1.22 0.53 9.64
N LEU A 46 -1.61 1.00 8.44
CA LEU A 46 -0.72 1.16 7.30
C LEU A 46 -0.47 2.64 7.07
N ARG A 47 0.79 3.01 6.85
CA ARG A 47 1.18 4.37 6.47
C ARG A 47 2.09 4.35 5.26
N VAL A 48 1.74 5.12 4.25
CA VAL A 48 2.55 5.27 3.04
C VAL A 48 2.90 6.75 2.89
N THR A 49 4.17 7.03 2.68
CA THR A 49 4.70 8.40 2.63
C THR A 49 5.43 8.60 1.32
N ALA A 50 4.91 9.48 0.47
CA ALA A 50 5.60 9.89 -0.74
C ALA A 50 6.82 10.77 -0.39
N PRO A 51 7.82 10.91 -1.28
CA PRO A 51 8.95 11.80 -1.04
C PRO A 51 8.54 13.25 -0.75
N LYS A 52 9.41 14.00 -0.07
CA LYS A 52 9.15 15.40 0.25
C LYS A 52 8.95 16.23 -1.02
N GLY A 53 7.87 17.01 -1.05
CA GLY A 53 7.48 17.86 -2.20
C GLY A 53 6.48 17.21 -3.14
N TYR A 54 6.02 15.99 -2.84
CA TYR A 54 4.98 15.28 -3.57
C TYR A 54 3.68 15.30 -2.77
N GLU A 55 2.56 15.15 -3.45
CA GLU A 55 1.26 14.93 -2.82
C GLU A 55 0.53 13.79 -3.51
N TRP A 56 -0.35 13.14 -2.76
CA TRP A 56 -1.20 12.09 -3.32
C TRP A 56 -2.41 12.71 -3.97
N TYR A 57 -2.66 12.42 -5.24
CA TYR A 57 -3.83 12.92 -5.96
C TYR A 57 -4.65 11.75 -6.52
N PHE A 58 -5.88 11.62 -6.05
CA PHE A 58 -6.86 10.63 -6.49
C PHE A 58 -8.24 11.00 -5.93
N SER A 59 -9.29 10.54 -6.62
CA SER A 59 -10.66 10.49 -6.09
C SER A 59 -10.91 9.16 -5.38
N ASP A 60 -11.83 9.13 -4.42
CA ASP A 60 -12.13 7.90 -3.66
C ASP A 60 -12.59 6.75 -4.58
N GLN A 61 -13.26 7.07 -5.69
CA GLN A 61 -13.66 6.08 -6.70
C GLN A 61 -12.51 5.62 -7.59
N GLY A 62 -11.46 6.43 -7.74
CA GLY A 62 -10.26 6.10 -8.50
C GLY A 62 -9.25 5.26 -7.71
N PHE A 63 -9.40 5.14 -6.39
CA PHE A 63 -8.51 4.35 -5.56
C PHE A 63 -8.83 2.86 -5.68
N LEU A 64 -7.91 2.08 -6.26
CA LEU A 64 -8.12 0.67 -6.52
C LEU A 64 -7.60 -0.17 -5.36
N PHE A 65 -8.49 -0.79 -4.58
CA PHE A 65 -8.10 -1.59 -3.41
C PHE A 65 -8.89 -2.89 -3.25
N ARG A 66 -9.90 -3.11 -4.09
CA ARG A 66 -10.76 -4.30 -4.03
C ARG A 66 -10.06 -5.53 -4.60
N ALA A 67 -10.46 -6.71 -4.15
CA ALA A 67 -10.02 -7.98 -4.71
C ALA A 67 -10.22 -7.99 -6.24
N GLY A 68 -9.19 -8.40 -6.97
CA GLY A 68 -9.19 -8.42 -8.43
C GLY A 68 -9.01 -7.06 -9.12
N ALA A 69 -9.11 -5.91 -8.42
CA ALA A 69 -8.80 -4.60 -8.99
C ALA A 69 -7.29 -4.42 -9.19
N VAL A 70 -6.49 -4.95 -8.26
CA VAL A 70 -5.05 -5.15 -8.44
C VAL A 70 -4.82 -6.62 -8.82
N PRO A 71 -4.22 -6.92 -9.98
CA PRO A 71 -3.99 -8.30 -10.41
C PRO A 71 -3.23 -9.12 -9.36
N GLY A 72 -3.81 -10.24 -8.94
CA GLY A 72 -3.23 -11.13 -7.92
C GLY A 72 -3.62 -10.82 -6.47
N ALA A 73 -4.34 -9.73 -6.20
CA ALA A 73 -4.94 -9.49 -4.88
C ALA A 73 -6.09 -10.48 -4.63
N THR A 74 -6.10 -11.12 -3.46
CA THR A 74 -7.06 -12.17 -3.10
C THR A 74 -8.13 -11.70 -2.13
N ALA A 75 -8.03 -10.47 -1.61
CA ALA A 75 -9.01 -9.82 -0.76
C ALA A 75 -8.93 -8.29 -0.91
N ASP A 76 -9.97 -7.58 -0.49
CA ASP A 76 -9.97 -6.13 -0.38
C ASP A 76 -8.92 -5.70 0.66
N LEU A 77 -8.19 -4.61 0.39
CA LEU A 77 -7.28 -4.02 1.37
C LEU A 77 -8.08 -3.59 2.62
N PRO A 78 -7.73 -4.09 3.82
CA PRO A 78 -8.40 -3.71 5.05
C PRO A 78 -8.33 -2.20 5.29
N GLY A 79 -9.46 -1.60 5.66
CA GLY A 79 -9.60 -0.15 5.83
C GLY A 79 -9.96 0.62 4.56
N GLY A 80 -9.91 -0.01 3.37
CA GLY A 80 -10.43 0.58 2.13
C GLY A 80 -9.65 1.80 1.63
N VAL A 81 -10.35 2.92 1.42
CA VAL A 81 -9.73 4.18 0.96
C VAL A 81 -9.01 4.86 2.14
N PRO A 82 -7.72 5.22 2.01
CA PRO A 82 -6.98 5.85 3.10
C PRO A 82 -7.41 7.30 3.34
N SER A 83 -7.18 7.76 4.57
CA SER A 83 -7.11 9.19 4.84
C SER A 83 -5.83 9.79 4.26
N ARG A 84 -5.93 11.00 3.70
CA ARG A 84 -4.82 11.71 3.06
C ARG A 84 -4.51 13.01 3.78
N ARG A 85 -3.23 13.25 4.09
CA ARG A 85 -2.74 14.54 4.59
C ARG A 85 -1.37 14.86 3.99
N GLY A 86 -1.34 15.76 3.01
CA GLY A 86 -0.13 16.10 2.26
C GLY A 86 0.44 14.89 1.51
N ASN A 87 1.69 14.54 1.79
CA ASN A 87 2.40 13.42 1.17
C ASN A 87 2.15 12.07 1.88
N VAL A 88 1.21 11.99 2.83
CA VAL A 88 0.97 10.79 3.65
C VAL A 88 -0.43 10.24 3.43
N LEU A 89 -0.50 8.93 3.16
CA LEU A 89 -1.71 8.11 3.22
C LEU A 89 -1.70 7.29 4.52
N THR A 90 -2.85 7.25 5.20
CA THR A 90 -3.01 6.51 6.46
C THR A 90 -4.29 5.69 6.44
N TRP A 91 -4.14 4.40 6.70
CA TRP A 91 -5.22 3.51 7.10
C TRP A 91 -5.17 3.37 8.62
N THR A 92 -6.32 3.54 9.27
CA THR A 92 -6.45 3.22 10.69
C THR A 92 -6.21 1.72 10.92
N SER A 93 -6.02 1.34 12.19
CA SER A 93 -5.86 -0.08 12.57
C SER A 93 -6.96 -0.94 11.96
N ALA A 94 -6.55 -1.99 11.24
CA ALA A 94 -7.46 -2.92 10.57
C ALA A 94 -6.86 -4.34 10.56
N PRO A 95 -7.69 -5.39 10.48
CA PRO A 95 -7.22 -6.78 10.50
C PRO A 95 -6.60 -7.17 9.16
N HIS A 96 -5.32 -7.57 9.18
CA HIS A 96 -4.59 -8.14 8.05
C HIS A 96 -4.42 -9.64 8.28
N LEU A 97 -5.09 -10.44 7.46
CA LEU A 97 -5.07 -11.88 7.56
C LEU A 97 -3.96 -12.48 6.69
N GLY A 98 -3.14 -13.36 7.25
CA GLY A 98 -1.94 -13.89 6.61
C GLY A 98 -2.21 -14.83 5.44
N ARG A 99 -3.45 -15.31 5.31
CA ARG A 99 -3.92 -16.11 4.17
C ARG A 99 -4.24 -15.28 2.92
N HIS A 100 -4.27 -13.94 3.04
CA HIS A 100 -4.64 -13.06 1.94
C HIS A 100 -3.45 -12.28 1.40
N THR A 101 -3.59 -11.91 0.13
CA THR A 101 -2.69 -10.98 -0.54
C THR A 101 -3.49 -9.73 -0.84
N TYR A 102 -3.00 -8.59 -0.36
CA TYR A 102 -3.63 -7.30 -0.61
C TYR A 102 -2.80 -6.51 -1.63
N GLY A 103 -3.40 -5.46 -2.15
CA GLY A 103 -2.71 -4.47 -2.95
C GLY A 103 -3.58 -3.24 -3.15
N PHE A 104 -2.96 -2.14 -3.54
CA PHE A 104 -3.68 -0.97 -3.99
C PHE A 104 -2.95 -0.25 -5.13
N SER A 105 -3.68 0.58 -5.87
CA SER A 105 -3.14 1.45 -6.92
C SER A 105 -3.86 2.79 -7.02
#